data_AF-X1TTN2-F1
#
_entry.id   AF-X1TTN2-F1
#
_cell.length_a   1.000
_cell.length_b   1.000
_cell.length_c   1.000
_cell.angle_alpha   90.00
_cell.angle_beta   90.00
_cell.angle_gamma   90.00
#
_symmetry.space_group_name_H-M   'P 1'
#
loop_
_entity.id
_entity.type
_entity.pdbx_description
1 polymer ?
#
loop_
_entity_poly.entity_id
_entity_poly.type
_entity_poly.pdbx_seq_one_letter_code
_entity_poly.pdbx_strand_id
1 'polypeptide(L)'
;SLRKMGIEVLVIKEDEAGEVDLRHLLSMLGERGISSVLVEGGAGVITSLLRQNLVDKVVIAIAPKMMGKGIEAVGELNIREVSQALKLSFRKIYRMGEDLVIEARVNPHSS
;
A
#
# COMPACT_ATOMS: atom_id res chain seq x y z
N SER A 1 -28.46 -6.31 8.30
CA SER A 1 -27.74 -5.14 7.78
C SER A 1 -26.55 -4.89 8.67
N LEU A 2 -25.36 -4.67 8.09
CA LEU A 2 -24.07 -4.52 8.81
C LEU A 2 -24.16 -3.51 9.96
N ARG A 3 -24.86 -2.39 9.74
CA ARG A 3 -25.07 -1.37 10.78
C ARG A 3 -25.82 -1.88 12.02
N LYS A 4 -26.74 -2.83 11.87
CA LYS A 4 -27.45 -3.46 13.01
C LYS A 4 -26.53 -4.36 13.85
N MET A 5 -25.35 -4.70 13.32
CA MET A 5 -24.33 -5.48 14.03
C MET A 5 -23.26 -4.58 14.67
N GLY A 6 -23.47 -3.25 14.70
CA GLY A 6 -22.48 -2.29 15.22
C GLY A 6 -21.32 -2.01 14.28
N ILE A 7 -21.39 -2.47 13.02
CA ILE A 7 -20.37 -2.21 12.01
C ILE A 7 -20.57 -0.81 11.45
N GLU A 8 -19.54 0.02 11.56
CA GLU A 8 -19.49 1.29 10.86
C GLU A 8 -19.23 1.05 9.37
N VAL A 9 -20.06 1.69 8.53
CA VAL A 9 -19.94 1.62 7.07
C VAL A 9 -19.70 3.02 6.54
N LEU A 10 -18.56 3.20 5.89
CA LEU A 10 -18.22 4.39 5.12
C LEU A 10 -18.65 4.20 3.68
N VAL A 11 -19.38 5.18 3.14
CA VAL A 11 -19.74 5.22 1.72
C VAL A 11 -18.74 6.16 1.06
N ILE A 12 -17.91 5.61 0.19
CA ILE A 12 -16.86 6.34 -0.54
C ILE A 12 -17.32 6.45 -1.98
N LYS A 13 -17.11 7.63 -2.59
CA LYS A 13 -17.34 7.83 -4.01
C LYS A 13 -16.46 6.91 -4.85
N GLU A 14 -16.94 6.58 -6.03
CA GLU A 14 -16.15 5.86 -7.03
C GLU A 14 -15.11 6.80 -7.68
N ASP A 15 -13.98 6.23 -8.10
CA ASP A 15 -13.02 6.88 -8.98
C ASP A 15 -13.44 6.75 -10.45
N GLU A 16 -12.61 7.25 -11.38
CA GLU A 16 -12.90 7.21 -12.82
C GLU A 16 -12.99 5.78 -13.39
N ALA A 17 -12.44 4.79 -12.69
CA ALA A 17 -12.48 3.38 -13.07
C ALA A 17 -13.69 2.63 -12.46
N GLY A 18 -14.54 3.32 -11.67
CA GLY A 18 -15.63 2.68 -10.92
C GLY A 18 -15.16 1.95 -9.66
N GLU A 19 -13.92 2.18 -9.24
CA GLU A 19 -13.32 1.60 -8.03
C GLU A 19 -13.43 2.58 -6.87
N VAL A 20 -13.05 2.19 -5.64
CA VAL A 20 -13.06 3.10 -4.49
C VAL A 20 -12.05 4.24 -4.68
N ASP A 21 -12.48 5.51 -4.59
CA ASP A 21 -11.55 6.64 -4.55
C ASP A 21 -10.75 6.62 -3.23
N LEU A 22 -9.50 6.15 -3.33
CA LEU A 22 -8.59 6.00 -2.20
C LEU A 22 -8.19 7.33 -1.57
N ARG A 23 -8.11 8.44 -2.33
CA ARG A 23 -7.80 9.77 -1.77
C ARG A 23 -8.95 10.24 -0.90
N HIS A 24 -10.18 10.08 -1.38
CA HIS A 24 -11.36 10.42 -0.61
C HIS A 24 -11.52 9.54 0.62
N LEU A 25 -11.27 8.23 0.51
CA LEU A 25 -11.23 7.31 1.64
C LEU A 25 -10.23 7.80 2.71
N LEU A 26 -8.98 8.05 2.33
CA LEU A 26 -7.95 8.48 3.28
C LEU A 26 -8.27 9.84 3.92
N SER A 27 -8.85 10.79 3.15
CA SER A 27 -9.33 12.07 3.69
C SER A 27 -10.41 11.87 4.76
N MET A 28 -11.42 11.04 4.46
CA MET A 28 -12.51 10.72 5.40
C MET A 28 -11.98 10.05 6.68
N LEU A 29 -10.98 9.17 6.57
CA LEU A 29 -10.33 8.58 7.74
C LEU A 29 -9.57 9.64 8.55
N GLY A 30 -8.89 10.58 7.88
CA GLY A 30 -8.21 11.70 8.52
C GLY A 30 -9.15 12.61 9.30
N GLU A 31 -10.30 12.96 8.74
CA GLU A 31 -11.37 13.74 9.41
C GLU A 31 -11.91 13.06 10.67
N ARG A 32 -11.76 11.73 10.76
CA ARG A 32 -12.14 10.91 11.91
C ARG A 32 -11.01 10.73 12.93
N GLY A 33 -9.89 11.43 12.75
CA GLY A 33 -8.73 11.37 13.65
C GLY A 33 -7.81 10.17 13.42
N ILE A 34 -7.97 9.42 12.32
CA ILE A 34 -7.07 8.33 11.97
C ILE A 34 -5.86 8.92 11.24
N SER A 35 -4.74 9.02 11.95
CA SER A 35 -3.51 9.63 11.46
C SER A 35 -2.58 8.68 10.72
N SER A 36 -2.79 7.38 10.82
CA SER A 36 -2.02 6.36 10.12
C SER A 36 -2.85 5.14 9.81
N VAL A 37 -2.66 4.56 8.63
CA VAL A 37 -3.29 3.31 8.21
C VAL A 37 -2.21 2.30 7.84
N LEU A 38 -2.27 1.12 8.44
CA LEU A 38 -1.52 -0.04 7.98
C LEU A 38 -2.34 -0.75 6.93
N VAL A 39 -1.82 -0.84 5.70
CA VAL A 39 -2.48 -1.53 4.61
C VAL A 39 -1.86 -2.91 4.44
N GLU A 40 -2.63 -3.92 4.83
CA GLU A 40 -2.34 -5.32 4.59
C GLU A 40 -3.38 -5.83 3.59
N GLY A 41 -2.96 -6.30 2.43
CA GLY A 41 -3.87 -6.70 1.38
C GLY A 41 -3.15 -7.40 0.24
N GLY A 42 -3.92 -7.92 -0.71
CA GLY A 42 -3.36 -8.50 -1.92
C GLY A 42 -2.72 -7.44 -2.83
N ALA A 43 -2.04 -7.93 -3.88
CA ALA A 43 -1.34 -7.12 -4.87
C ALA A 43 -2.15 -5.93 -5.39
N GLY A 44 -3.45 -6.11 -5.65
CA GLY A 44 -4.32 -5.06 -6.20
C GLY A 44 -4.40 -3.81 -5.31
N VAL A 45 -4.66 -3.96 -4.02
CA VAL A 45 -4.78 -2.83 -3.08
C VAL A 45 -3.44 -2.11 -2.93
N ILE A 46 -2.35 -2.88 -2.77
CA ILE A 46 -0.99 -2.35 -2.65
C ILE A 46 -0.61 -1.57 -3.92
N THR A 47 -0.89 -2.14 -5.09
CA THR A 47 -0.60 -1.52 -6.40
C THR A 47 -1.39 -0.23 -6.58
N SER A 48 -2.68 -0.21 -6.25
CA SER A 48 -3.51 0.99 -6.39
C SER A 48 -3.00 2.16 -5.53
N LEU A 49 -2.58 1.90 -4.29
CA LEU A 49 -2.01 2.94 -3.42
C LEU A 49 -0.65 3.44 -3.93
N LEU A 50 0.23 2.53 -4.34
CA LEU A 50 1.55 2.88 -4.89
C LEU A 50 1.41 3.70 -6.18
N ARG A 51 0.54 3.26 -7.11
CA ARG A 51 0.28 3.94 -8.39
C ARG A 51 -0.28 5.36 -8.18
N GLN A 52 -1.04 5.56 -7.12
CA GLN A 52 -1.60 6.87 -6.77
C GLN A 52 -0.67 7.72 -5.89
N ASN A 53 0.55 7.27 -5.59
CA ASN A 53 1.49 7.95 -4.68
C ASN A 53 0.86 8.23 -3.29
N LEU A 54 0.15 7.25 -2.73
CA LEU A 54 -0.54 7.33 -1.43
C LEU A 54 0.17 6.55 -0.32
N VAL A 55 1.41 6.12 -0.56
CA VAL A 55 2.19 5.32 0.38
C VAL A 55 3.39 6.12 0.85
N ASP A 56 3.49 6.38 2.15
CA ASP A 56 4.66 7.03 2.75
C ASP A 56 5.78 6.03 3.11
N LYS A 57 5.38 4.83 3.54
CA LYS A 57 6.28 3.79 4.08
C LYS A 57 5.86 2.42 3.58
N VAL A 58 6.87 1.60 3.25
CA VAL A 58 6.71 0.16 3.02
C VAL A 58 7.44 -0.63 4.10
N VAL A 59 6.85 -1.77 4.47
CA VAL A 59 7.47 -2.80 5.30
C VAL A 59 7.47 -4.08 4.49
N ILE A 60 8.66 -4.56 4.14
CA ILE A 60 8.85 -5.73 3.27
C ILE A 60 9.41 -6.85 4.14
N ALA A 61 8.69 -7.97 4.23
CA ALA A 61 9.15 -9.18 4.91
C ALA A 61 9.57 -10.23 3.88
N ILE A 62 10.79 -10.74 4.02
CA ILE A 62 11.37 -11.75 3.13
C ILE A 62 11.70 -12.99 3.96
N ALA A 63 10.98 -14.07 3.70
CA ALA A 63 11.28 -15.37 4.29
C ALA A 63 12.41 -16.08 3.53
N PRO A 64 13.26 -16.88 4.21
CA PRO A 64 14.33 -17.64 3.58
C PRO A 64 13.79 -18.91 2.89
N LYS A 65 12.80 -18.75 2.02
CA LYS A 65 12.07 -19.85 1.36
C LYS A 65 12.03 -19.64 -0.15
N MET A 66 12.28 -20.70 -0.91
CA MET A 66 12.19 -20.71 -2.38
C MET A 66 10.92 -21.46 -2.80
N MET A 67 9.97 -20.78 -3.43
CA MET A 67 8.68 -21.37 -3.82
C MET A 67 8.46 -21.45 -5.34
N GLY A 68 9.41 -20.97 -6.15
CA GLY A 68 9.22 -20.86 -7.60
C GLY A 68 8.25 -19.72 -7.94
N LYS A 69 7.28 -19.98 -8.83
CA LYS A 69 6.31 -18.97 -9.26
C LYS A 69 5.29 -18.68 -8.14
N GLY A 70 5.17 -17.41 -7.76
CA GLY A 70 4.23 -16.93 -6.75
C GLY A 70 3.27 -15.87 -7.28
N ILE A 71 2.46 -15.35 -6.36
CA ILE A 71 1.62 -14.16 -6.59
C ILE A 71 2.52 -12.92 -6.45
N GLU A 72 2.32 -11.94 -7.32
CA GLU A 72 3.05 -10.68 -7.26
C GLU A 72 2.72 -9.91 -5.97
N ALA A 73 3.73 -9.31 -5.33
CA ALA A 73 3.48 -8.42 -4.19
C ALA A 73 2.96 -7.04 -4.65
N VAL A 74 3.42 -6.60 -5.83
CA VAL A 74 3.04 -5.36 -6.49
C VAL A 74 2.86 -5.68 -7.97
N GLY A 75 1.71 -5.34 -8.53
CA GLY A 75 1.40 -5.49 -9.95
C GLY A 75 1.86 -4.28 -10.77
N GLU A 76 1.18 -4.03 -11.90
CA GLU A 76 1.60 -3.01 -12.85
C GLU A 76 1.43 -1.57 -12.32
N LEU A 77 2.56 -0.86 -12.24
CA LEU A 77 2.63 0.55 -11.82
C LEU A 77 2.62 1.55 -12.99
N ASN A 78 2.53 1.07 -14.24
CA ASN A 78 2.67 1.87 -15.47
C ASN A 78 4.03 2.60 -15.61
N ILE A 79 5.09 2.06 -15.01
CA ILE A 79 6.46 2.59 -15.09
C ILE A 79 7.18 1.92 -16.26
N ARG A 80 7.63 2.72 -17.24
CA ARG A 80 8.29 2.20 -18.45
C ARG A 80 9.80 2.41 -18.45
N GLU A 81 10.29 3.32 -17.62
CA GLU A 81 11.70 3.68 -17.52
C GLU A 81 12.19 3.63 -16.07
N VAL A 82 13.44 3.23 -15.86
CA VAL A 82 14.06 3.15 -14.53
C VAL A 82 14.11 4.53 -13.84
N SER A 83 14.24 5.60 -14.61
CA SER A 83 14.16 6.99 -14.14
C SER A 83 12.84 7.32 -13.44
N GLN A 84 11.75 6.65 -13.85
CA GLN A 84 10.40 6.76 -13.30
C GLN A 84 10.12 5.70 -12.22
N ALA A 85 11.12 4.94 -11.76
CA ALA A 85 10.91 3.98 -10.68
C ALA A 85 10.62 4.69 -9.35
N LEU A 86 9.69 4.14 -8.55
CA LEU A 86 9.51 4.56 -7.17
C LEU A 86 10.82 4.32 -6.39
N LYS A 87 11.41 5.39 -5.86
CA LYS A 87 12.66 5.30 -5.11
C LYS A 87 12.37 4.99 -3.65
N LEU A 88 13.00 3.95 -3.12
CA LEU A 88 12.92 3.61 -1.71
C LEU A 88 14.17 4.07 -0.96
N SER A 89 13.97 4.70 0.19
CA SER A 89 15.05 5.02 1.13
C SER A 89 14.95 4.11 2.35
N PHE A 90 15.87 3.15 2.45
CA PHE A 90 15.91 2.21 3.56
C PHE A 90 16.15 2.94 4.89
N ARG A 91 15.29 2.63 5.84
CA ARG A 91 15.33 3.18 7.20
C ARG A 91 15.90 2.20 8.19
N LYS A 92 15.54 0.93 8.06
CA LYS A 92 15.94 -0.14 8.97
C LYS A 92 15.88 -1.47 8.23
N ILE A 93 16.86 -2.33 8.47
CA ILE A 93 16.85 -3.73 8.04
C ILE A 93 17.19 -4.56 9.27
N TYR A 94 16.38 -5.55 9.58
CA TYR A 94 16.57 -6.40 10.75
C TYR A 94 15.95 -7.78 10.54
N ARG A 95 16.36 -8.74 11.36
CA ARG A 95 15.75 -10.07 11.39
C ARG A 95 14.58 -10.09 12.37
N MET A 96 13.51 -10.79 12.00
CA MET A 96 12.41 -11.14 12.89
C MET A 96 12.18 -12.65 12.80
N GLY A 97 12.72 -13.40 13.77
CA GLY A 97 12.86 -14.85 13.64
C GLY A 97 13.79 -15.23 12.50
N GLU A 98 13.27 -15.99 11.53
CA GLU A 98 14.01 -16.41 10.34
C GLU A 98 13.93 -15.39 9.18
N ASP A 99 12.97 -14.47 9.24
CA ASP A 99 12.69 -13.55 8.15
C ASP A 99 13.54 -12.27 8.24
N LEU A 100 13.81 -11.66 7.08
CA LEU A 100 14.35 -10.31 6.98
C LEU A 100 13.21 -9.31 6.81
N VAL A 101 13.20 -8.27 7.64
CA VAL A 101 12.27 -7.16 7.55
C VAL A 101 13.00 -5.89 7.13
N ILE A 102 12.53 -5.27 6.06
CA ILE A 102 13.02 -4.01 5.51
C ILE A 102 11.95 -2.94 5.71
N GLU A 103 12.28 -1.88 6.42
CA GLU A 103 11.45 -0.69 6.52
C GLU A 103 12.04 0.40 5.62
N ALA A 104 11.23 0.95 4.71
CA ALA A 104 11.68 1.98 3.77
C ALA A 104 10.64 3.09 3.62
N ARG A 105 11.11 4.32 3.39
CA ARG A 105 10.26 5.41 2.91
C ARG A 105 10.16 5.37 1.39
N VAL A 106 8.98 5.68 0.88
CA VAL A 106 8.75 5.88 -0.55
C VAL A 106 8.99 7.35 -0.85
N ASN A 107 9.97 7.64 -1.71
CA ASN A 107 10.21 9.01 -2.14
C ASN A 107 9.26 9.33 -3.31
N PRO A 108 8.56 10.47 -3.28
CA PRO A 108 7.76 10.90 -4.40
C PRO A 108 8.62 11.03 -5.66
N HIS A 109 8.04 10.77 -6.83
CA HIS A 109 8.66 11.14 -8.10
C HIS A 109 8.97 12.64 -8.07
N SER A 110 10.26 12.98 -8.18
CA SER A 110 10.65 14.33 -8.56
C SER A 110 10.10 14.55 -9.97
N SER A 111 9.11 15.43 -10.10
CA SER A 111 8.61 15.90 -11.41
C SER A 111 9.71 16.65 -12.15
#